data_AF-S8DF27-F1
#
_entry.id   AF-S8DF27-F1
#
_cell.length_a   1.000
_cell.length_b   1.000
_cell.length_c   1.000
_cell.angle_alpha   90.00
_cell.angle_beta   90.00
_cell.angle_gamma   90.00
#
_symmetry.space_group_name_H-M   'P 1'
#
loop_
_entity.id
_entity.type
_entity.pdbx_description
1 polymer ?
#
loop_
_entity_poly.entity_id
_entity_poly.type
_entity_poly.pdbx_seq_one_letter_code
_entity_poly.pdbx_strand_id
1 'polypeptide(L)'
;SVNVSNFITVKLSQSSYYLWKEMAIGLAENQGLLGHLTGETPAPQEFILPPEGAAQNPLQQNPEFTNWRTNDLRSWLLGTISED
;
A
#
# COMPACT_ATOMS: atom_id res chain seq x y z
N SER A 1 -1.30 13.00 -5.28
CA SER A 1 -1.15 11.87 -6.21
C SER A 1 0.27 11.89 -6.73
N VAL A 2 1.06 10.84 -6.47
CA VAL A 2 2.47 10.74 -6.90
C VAL A 2 2.49 10.23 -8.34
N ASN A 3 3.22 10.90 -9.23
CA ASN A 3 3.39 10.46 -10.61
C ASN A 3 4.41 9.30 -10.64
N VAL A 4 3.88 8.09 -10.58
CA VAL A 4 4.61 6.82 -10.53
C VAL A 4 5.42 6.56 -11.81
N SER A 5 4.89 7.04 -12.93
CA SER A 5 5.47 6.91 -14.27
C SER A 5 6.86 7.53 -14.39
N ASN A 6 7.20 8.47 -13.50
CA ASN A 6 8.51 9.11 -13.46
C ASN A 6 9.61 8.26 -12.80
N PHE A 7 9.26 7.21 -12.07
CA PHE A 7 10.21 6.46 -11.23
C PHE A 7 10.39 5.00 -11.65
N ILE A 8 9.38 4.41 -12.30
CA ILE A 8 9.48 3.04 -12.82
C ILE A 8 9.54 3.11 -14.34
N THR A 9 10.77 3.05 -14.87
CA THR A 9 11.05 3.16 -16.32
C THR A 9 10.87 1.81 -17.04
N VAL A 10 10.76 0.72 -16.30
CA VAL A 10 10.62 -0.65 -16.82
C VAL A 10 9.27 -1.18 -16.40
N LYS A 11 8.47 -1.60 -17.38
CA LYS A 11 7.18 -2.23 -17.16
C LYS A 11 7.38 -3.67 -16.64
N LEU A 12 6.49 -4.12 -15.75
CA LEU A 12 6.53 -5.49 -15.23
C LEU A 12 6.28 -6.51 -16.34
N SER A 13 7.27 -7.35 -16.62
CA SER A 13 7.18 -8.52 -17.50
C SER A 13 7.96 -9.68 -16.88
N GLN A 14 7.82 -10.88 -17.45
CA GLN A 14 8.53 -12.06 -16.95
C GLN A 14 10.06 -11.92 -17.01
N SER A 15 10.60 -11.20 -18.01
CA SER A 15 12.04 -10.96 -18.18
C SER A 15 12.56 -9.76 -17.41
N SER A 16 11.68 -8.81 -17.04
CA SER A 16 12.07 -7.58 -16.33
C SER A 16 11.82 -7.64 -14.81
N TYR A 17 11.24 -8.74 -14.30
CA TYR A 17 10.81 -8.87 -12.91
C TYR A 17 11.87 -8.44 -11.90
N TYR A 18 13.12 -8.88 -12.04
CA TYR A 18 14.18 -8.57 -11.09
C TYR A 18 14.45 -7.06 -11.02
N LEU A 19 14.67 -6.42 -12.17
CA LEU A 19 14.94 -4.99 -12.24
C LEU A 19 13.72 -4.15 -11.83
N TRP A 20 12.53 -4.56 -12.25
CA TRP A 20 11.28 -3.94 -11.81
C TRP A 20 11.12 -4.00 -10.29
N LYS A 21 11.45 -5.15 -9.68
CA LYS A 21 11.37 -5.36 -8.23
C LYS A 21 12.31 -4.43 -7.47
N GLU A 22 13.55 -4.27 -7.92
CA GLU A 22 14.51 -3.36 -7.29
C GLU A 22 14.03 -1.90 -7.34
N MET A 23 13.48 -1.46 -8.48
CA MET A 23 12.90 -0.11 -8.60
C MET A 23 11.65 0.07 -7.74
N ALA A 24 10.81 -0.97 -7.64
CA ALA A 24 9.63 -0.96 -6.79
C ALA A 24 10.01 -0.84 -5.30
N ILE A 25 11.03 -1.58 -4.85
CA ILE A 25 11.58 -1.48 -3.49
C ILE A 25 12.10 -0.07 -3.23
N GLY A 26 12.99 0.46 -4.09
CA GLY A 26 13.57 1.79 -3.89
C GLY A 26 12.52 2.92 -3.91
N LEU A 27 11.45 2.78 -4.69
CA LEU A 27 10.36 3.76 -4.70
C LEU A 27 9.47 3.65 -3.46
N ALA A 28 9.24 2.45 -2.94
CA ALA A 28 8.53 2.27 -1.68
C ALA A 28 9.36 2.79 -0.49
N GLU A 29 10.67 2.57 -0.46
CA GLU A 29 11.59 3.16 0.52
C GLU A 29 11.51 4.69 0.52
N ASN A 30 11.62 5.31 -0.67
CA ASN A 30 11.53 6.76 -0.81
C ASN A 30 10.17 7.35 -0.36
N GLN A 31 9.11 6.55 -0.38
CA GLN A 31 7.78 6.95 0.10
C GLN A 31 7.49 6.52 1.55
N GLY A 32 8.44 5.87 2.24
CA GLY A 32 8.23 5.33 3.59
C GLY A 32 7.25 4.15 3.63
N LEU A 33 7.00 3.52 2.48
CA LEU A 33 6.04 2.42 2.31
C LEU A 33 6.73 1.04 2.23
N LEU A 34 8.05 0.95 2.40
CA LEU A 34 8.77 -0.33 2.34
C LEU A 34 8.16 -1.37 3.29
N GLY A 35 7.84 -0.98 4.53
CA GLY A 35 7.23 -1.88 5.50
C GLY A 35 5.86 -2.43 5.08
N HIS A 36 5.12 -1.69 4.25
CA HIS A 36 3.87 -2.18 3.65
C HIS A 36 4.11 -3.18 2.51
N LEU A 37 5.24 -3.10 1.79
CA LEU A 37 5.64 -4.08 0.77
C LEU A 37 6.25 -5.35 1.37
N THR A 38 7.08 -5.22 2.40
CA THR A 38 7.79 -6.34 3.05
C THR A 38 6.93 -7.07 4.07
N GLY A 39 5.81 -6.46 4.48
CA GLY A 39 4.94 -6.98 5.54
C GLY A 39 5.41 -6.65 6.96
N GLU A 40 6.45 -5.83 7.10
CA GLU A 40 6.94 -5.33 8.40
C GLU A 40 5.95 -4.35 9.05
N THR A 41 5.07 -3.72 8.26
CA THR A 41 3.94 -2.91 8.73
C THR A 41 2.63 -3.71 8.60
N PRO A 42 2.24 -4.49 9.63
CA PRO A 42 1.04 -5.31 9.58
C PRO A 42 -0.23 -4.46 9.47
N ALA A 43 -1.26 -5.01 8.82
CA ALA A 43 -2.55 -4.36 8.72
C ALA A 43 -3.17 -4.17 10.12
N PRO A 44 -3.65 -2.96 10.47
CA PRO A 44 -4.41 -2.75 11.70
C PRO A 44 -5.73 -3.52 11.67
N GLN A 45 -6.38 -3.70 12.82
CA GLN A 45 -7.73 -4.27 12.84
C GLN A 45 -8.71 -3.37 12.07
N GLU A 46 -9.52 -3.95 11.18
CA GLU A 46 -10.50 -3.21 10.37
C GLU A 46 -11.59 -2.54 11.21
N PHE A 47 -11.93 -3.17 12.34
CA PHE A 47 -12.89 -2.63 13.29
C PHE A 47 -12.35 -2.63 14.70
N ILE A 48 -12.69 -1.59 15.46
CA ILE A 48 -12.33 -1.40 16.87
C ILE A 48 -13.59 -1.28 17.72
N LEU A 49 -13.46 -1.63 19.00
CA LEU A 49 -14.50 -1.36 19.97
C LEU A 49 -14.65 0.15 20.16
N PRO A 50 -15.89 0.67 20.28
CA PRO A 50 -16.09 2.07 20.57
C PRO A 50 -15.56 2.43 21.97
N PRO A 51 -15.18 3.70 22.21
CA PRO A 51 -14.75 4.16 23.51
C PRO A 51 -15.81 3.88 24.59
N GLU A 52 -15.36 3.49 25.78
CA GLU A 52 -16.22 3.10 26.90
C GLU A 52 -17.17 4.25 27.26
N GLY A 53 -18.48 4.02 27.07
CA GLY A 53 -19.54 5.02 27.27
C GLY A 53 -20.33 5.41 26.01
N ALA A 54 -19.90 5.00 24.81
CA ALA A 54 -20.72 5.11 23.60
C ALA A 54 -21.73 3.96 23.53
N ALA A 55 -23.00 4.26 23.75
CA ALA A 55 -24.08 3.27 23.79
C ALA A 55 -24.18 2.44 22.50
N GLN A 56 -24.19 1.10 22.68
CA GLN A 56 -24.84 0.07 21.84
C GLN A 56 -24.63 0.08 20.32
N ASN A 57 -23.51 0.57 19.78
CA ASN A 57 -23.23 0.46 18.34
C ASN A 57 -22.27 -0.70 17.99
N PRO A 58 -22.48 -1.35 16.83
CA PRO A 58 -21.58 -2.38 16.33
C PRO A 58 -20.19 -1.78 16.08
N LEU A 59 -19.17 -2.63 16.24
CA LEU A 59 -17.79 -2.48 15.76
C LEU A 59 -17.55 -1.23 14.90
N GLN A 60 -16.81 -0.24 15.42
CA GLN A 60 -16.51 1.00 14.70
C GLN A 60 -15.37 0.76 13.71
N GLN A 61 -15.48 1.32 12.49
CA GLN A 61 -14.39 1.26 11.51
C GLN A 61 -13.13 1.94 12.06
N ASN A 62 -11.99 1.25 11.97
CA ASN A 62 -10.72 1.78 12.45
C ASN A 62 -10.17 2.84 11.46
N PRO A 63 -9.97 4.09 11.91
CA PRO A 63 -9.35 5.13 11.07
C PRO A 63 -7.91 4.76 10.68
N GLU A 64 -7.15 4.06 11.53
CA GLU A 64 -5.79 3.60 11.22
C GLU A 64 -5.80 2.56 10.09
N PHE A 65 -6.78 1.66 10.09
CA PHE A 65 -6.97 0.73 8.98
C PHE A 65 -7.35 1.44 7.69
N THR A 66 -8.17 2.50 7.79
CA THR A 66 -8.53 3.32 6.63
C THR A 66 -7.32 4.06 6.08
N ASN A 67 -6.46 4.62 6.93
CA ASN A 67 -5.21 5.26 6.54
C ASN A 67 -4.21 4.26 5.93
N TRP A 68 -4.04 3.09 6.56
CA TRP A 68 -3.22 1.99 6.05
C TRP A 68 -3.70 1.54 4.66
N ARG A 69 -5.02 1.42 4.46
CA ARG A 69 -5.64 1.07 3.18
C ARG A 69 -5.53 2.19 2.14
N THR A 70 -5.57 3.46 2.54
CA THR A 70 -5.51 4.62 1.61
C THR A 70 -4.09 4.88 1.12
N ASN A 71 -3.06 4.47 1.88
CA ASN A 71 -1.67 4.34 1.42
C ASN A 71 -1.51 3.13 0.48
N ASP A 72 -2.45 2.98 -0.46
CA ASP A 72 -2.59 1.79 -1.27
C ASP A 72 -1.48 1.74 -2.32
N LEU A 73 -0.40 1.04 -1.96
CA LEU A 73 0.61 0.55 -2.88
C LEU A 73 -0.03 -0.12 -4.11
N ARG A 74 -1.26 -0.65 -4.04
CA ARG A 74 -1.93 -1.22 -5.21
C ARG A 74 -2.18 -0.21 -6.32
N SER A 75 -2.69 0.99 -6.01
CA SER A 75 -2.96 2.00 -7.05
C SER A 75 -1.66 2.42 -7.75
N TRP A 76 -0.58 2.49 -6.97
CA TRP A 76 0.77 2.73 -7.47
C TRP A 76 1.31 1.56 -8.32
N LEU A 77 1.24 0.33 -7.82
CA LEU A 77 1.69 -0.89 -8.52
C LEU A 77 0.91 -1.12 -9.81
N LEU A 78 -0.41 -0.93 -9.81
CA LEU A 78 -1.28 -1.07 -10.98
C LEU A 78 -0.83 -0.13 -12.12
N GLY A 79 -0.35 1.06 -11.81
CA GLY A 79 0.22 1.99 -12.80
C GLY A 79 1.53 1.54 -13.45
N THR A 80 2.15 0.48 -12.93
CA THR A 80 3.41 -0.09 -13.45
C THR A 80 3.22 -1.36 -14.29
N ILE A 81 1.99 -1.87 -14.32
CA ILE A 81 1.61 -3.04 -15.09
C ILE A 81 1.42 -2.61 -16.55
N SER A 82 1.92 -3.42 -17.49
CA SER A 82 1.48 -3.33 -18.89
C SER A 82 0.42 -4.38 -19.15
N GLU A 83 -0.64 -3.98 -19.85
CA GLU A 83 -1.40 -4.95 -20.63
C GLU A 83 -0.46 -5.45 -21.73
N ASP A 84 -0.19 -6.76 -21.72
CA ASP A 84 0.45 -7.47 -22.84
C ASP A 84 -0.49 -7.51 -24.04
#